data_AF-A0A150VIX2-F1
#
_entry.id   AF-A0A150VIX2-F1
#
_cell.length_a   1.000
_cell.length_b   1.000
_cell.length_c   1.000
_cell.angle_alpha   90.00
_cell.angle_beta   90.00
_cell.angle_gamma   90.00
#
_symmetry.space_group_name_H-M   'P 1'
#
loop_
_entity.id
_entity.type
_entity.pdbx_description
1 polymer ?
#
loop_
_entity_poly.entity_id
_entity_poly.type
_entity_poly.pdbx_seq_one_letter_code
_entity_poly.pdbx_strand_id
1 'polypeptide(L)'
;MAPATAITDPTLLRVLDAAALARQQSLAILDMLDAHHTAAAEPPPSPPSEEPAREQQLAVSREHKLLLAHLARLRGLNRKAILGVRATKQETAEARQEVDALHLQLQNLDYEQRHLRGEIAACENYEHRYRTLPLIPVDAFLADHPEHATSSDHELTIARIQHEHTARQALEEQRQRLLRQKEALLRETAGKKEELGKLDAEIEKWVSGQQAVRALLDAHDHRLVEAGEKEEAGTAAQTASMAT
;
A
#
# COMPACT_ATOMS: atom_id res chain seq x y z
N MET A 1 22.26 -58.52 24.03
CA MET A 1 23.04 -57.92 22.93
C MET A 1 23.51 -56.56 23.38
N ALA A 2 24.83 -56.37 23.50
CA ALA A 2 25.44 -55.18 24.10
C ALA A 2 25.32 -53.94 23.17
N PRO A 3 24.93 -52.76 23.68
CA PRO A 3 24.97 -51.51 22.92
C PRO A 3 26.41 -50.97 22.90
N ALA A 4 27.33 -51.68 22.25
CA ALA A 4 28.77 -51.40 22.37
C ALA A 4 29.32 -50.38 21.34
N THR A 5 28.49 -49.82 20.45
CA THR A 5 28.96 -48.94 19.36
C THR A 5 28.15 -47.65 19.21
N ALA A 6 27.93 -46.92 20.31
CA ALA A 6 27.28 -45.60 20.26
C ALA A 6 28.25 -44.42 20.46
N ILE A 7 29.46 -44.67 20.97
CA ILE A 7 30.42 -43.62 21.32
C ILE A 7 31.54 -43.61 20.28
N THR A 8 31.57 -42.58 19.43
CA THR A 8 32.58 -42.40 18.37
C THR A 8 33.71 -41.45 18.80
N ASP A 9 33.48 -40.61 19.81
CA ASP A 9 34.44 -39.59 20.24
C ASP A 9 35.68 -40.25 20.88
N PRO A 10 36.90 -39.99 20.36
CA PRO A 10 38.14 -40.59 20.86
C PRO A 10 38.45 -40.23 22.32
N THR A 11 38.00 -39.08 22.80
CA THR A 11 38.18 -38.65 24.20
C THR A 11 37.28 -39.44 25.13
N LEU A 12 36.03 -39.68 24.74
CA LEU A 12 35.07 -40.48 25.50
C LEU A 12 35.43 -41.97 25.49
N LEU A 13 35.94 -42.48 24.37
CA LEU A 13 36.48 -43.84 24.29
C LEU A 13 37.63 -44.04 25.28
N ARG A 14 38.57 -43.09 25.37
CA ARG A 14 39.66 -43.15 26.38
C ARG A 14 39.16 -43.11 27.82
N VAL A 15 38.07 -42.38 28.09
CA VAL A 15 37.43 -42.37 29.43
C VAL A 15 36.81 -43.74 29.71
N LEU A 16 36.13 -44.33 28.73
CA LEU A 16 35.52 -45.66 28.84
C LEU A 16 36.58 -46.74 29.10
N ASP A 17 37.69 -46.72 28.36
CA ASP A 17 38.80 -47.64 28.57
C ASP A 17 39.41 -47.50 29.97
N ALA A 18 39.63 -46.25 30.42
CA ALA A 18 40.14 -46.00 31.76
C ALA A 18 39.17 -46.45 32.86
N ALA A 19 37.86 -46.33 32.63
CA ALA A 19 36.83 -46.83 33.53
C ALA A 19 36.78 -48.37 33.57
N ALA A 20 36.92 -49.02 32.41
CA ALA A 20 36.98 -50.47 32.30
C ALA A 20 38.20 -51.03 33.06
N LEU A 21 39.38 -50.41 32.91
CA LEU A 21 40.60 -50.78 33.64
C LEU A 21 40.44 -50.58 35.15
N ALA A 22 39.89 -49.44 35.59
CA ALA A 22 39.64 -49.20 37.01
C ALA A 22 38.66 -50.24 37.60
N ARG A 23 37.63 -50.62 36.82
CA ARG A 23 36.66 -51.66 37.21
C ARG A 23 37.32 -53.04 37.31
N GLN A 24 38.09 -53.44 36.31
CA GLN A 24 38.82 -54.72 36.33
C GLN A 24 39.74 -54.81 37.55
N GLN A 25 40.47 -53.74 37.85
CA GLN A 25 41.35 -53.68 39.01
C GLN A 25 40.58 -53.77 40.34
N SER A 26 39.42 -53.11 40.44
CA SER A 26 38.58 -53.21 41.63
C SER A 26 38.02 -54.62 41.84
N LEU A 27 37.64 -55.31 40.77
CA LEU A 27 37.17 -56.70 40.84
C LEU A 27 38.30 -57.64 41.25
N ALA A 28 39.50 -57.49 40.68
CA ALA A 28 40.66 -58.29 41.06
C ALA A 28 41.01 -58.16 42.56
N ILE A 29 40.91 -56.96 43.13
CA ILE A 29 41.10 -56.73 44.57
C ILE A 29 40.04 -57.46 45.40
N LEU A 30 38.77 -57.42 44.98
CA LEU A 30 37.69 -58.15 45.66
C LEU A 30 37.93 -59.67 45.61
N ASP A 31 38.29 -60.21 44.45
CA ASP A 31 38.60 -61.64 44.30
C ASP A 31 39.75 -62.09 45.22
N MET A 32 40.79 -61.26 45.38
CA MET A 32 41.89 -61.53 46.32
C MET A 32 41.47 -61.48 47.79
N LEU A 33 40.56 -60.57 48.15
CA LEU A 33 40.03 -60.46 49.51
C LEU A 33 39.10 -61.64 49.84
N ASP A 34 38.27 -62.06 48.89
CA ASP A 34 37.39 -63.22 49.02
C ASP A 34 38.21 -64.51 49.17
N ALA A 35 39.25 -64.71 48.33
CA ALA A 35 40.16 -65.85 48.44
C ALA A 35 40.86 -65.93 49.81
N HIS A 36 41.22 -64.79 50.39
CA HIS A 36 41.79 -64.72 51.73
C HIS A 36 40.76 -65.06 52.81
N HIS A 37 39.53 -64.56 52.68
CA HIS A 37 38.46 -64.86 53.62
C HIS A 37 38.10 -66.36 53.61
N THR A 38 38.12 -67.00 52.44
CA THR A 38 37.92 -68.45 52.30
C THR A 38 39.09 -69.27 52.86
N ALA A 39 40.34 -68.84 52.65
CA ALA A 39 41.52 -69.53 53.17
C ALA A 39 41.63 -69.44 54.70
N ALA A 40 41.12 -68.36 55.31
CA ALA A 40 41.06 -68.20 56.76
C ALA A 40 39.94 -69.02 57.43
N ALA A 41 38.97 -69.53 56.66
CA ALA A 41 37.86 -70.35 57.15
C ALA A 41 38.20 -71.85 57.24
N GLU A 42 39.27 -72.31 56.58
CA GLU A 42 39.80 -73.67 56.73
C GLU A 42 40.67 -73.79 58.01
N PRO A 43 40.53 -74.87 58.80
CA PRO A 43 41.31 -75.03 60.04
C PRO A 43 42.82 -75.22 59.72
N PRO A 44 43.73 -74.50 60.39
CA PRO A 44 45.15 -74.52 60.04
C PRO A 44 45.82 -75.84 60.46
N PRO A 45 46.64 -76.48 59.59
CA PRO A 45 47.41 -77.68 59.95
C PRO A 45 48.69 -77.39 60.77
N SER A 46 49.08 -76.12 60.95
CA SER A 46 50.36 -75.72 61.57
C SER A 46 50.28 -74.30 62.15
N PRO A 47 51.15 -73.91 63.13
CA PRO A 47 51.06 -72.61 63.79
C PRO A 47 51.14 -71.43 62.79
N PRO A 48 50.49 -70.30 63.07
CA PRO A 48 50.42 -69.16 62.17
C PRO A 48 51.82 -68.57 61.98
N SER A 49 52.39 -68.75 60.80
CA SER A 49 53.62 -68.07 60.42
C SER A 49 53.27 -66.62 60.05
N GLU A 50 53.95 -65.62 60.61
CA GLU A 50 53.67 -64.19 60.34
C GLU A 50 54.08 -63.74 58.93
N GLU A 51 54.94 -64.51 58.26
CA GLU A 51 55.49 -64.21 56.94
C GLU A 51 54.44 -64.19 55.81
N PRO A 52 53.60 -65.24 55.60
CA PRO A 52 52.59 -65.24 54.53
C PRO A 52 51.54 -64.12 54.69
N ALA A 53 51.16 -63.78 55.93
CA ALA A 53 50.21 -62.70 56.19
C ALA A 53 50.79 -61.32 55.79
N ARG A 54 52.08 -61.07 56.07
CA ARG A 54 52.77 -59.83 55.68
C ARG A 54 52.93 -59.69 54.17
N GLU A 55 53.30 -60.77 53.48
CA GLU A 55 53.41 -60.78 52.01
C GLU A 55 52.07 -60.49 51.33
N GLN A 56 50.99 -61.03 51.88
CA GLN A 56 49.64 -60.81 51.36
C GLN A 56 49.15 -59.39 51.61
N GLN A 57 49.44 -58.82 52.79
CA GLN A 57 49.14 -57.41 53.09
C GLN A 57 49.93 -56.46 52.20
N LEU A 58 51.18 -56.80 51.84
CA LEU A 58 51.99 -56.09 50.86
C LEU A 58 51.39 -56.20 49.44
N ALA A 59 50.92 -57.38 49.02
CA ALA A 59 50.27 -57.58 47.73
C ALA A 59 49.00 -56.74 47.60
N VAL A 60 48.10 -56.80 48.59
CA VAL A 60 46.89 -55.96 48.63
C VAL A 60 47.25 -54.47 48.58
N SER A 61 48.29 -54.03 49.28
CA SER A 61 48.73 -52.63 49.25
C SER A 61 49.22 -52.17 47.86
N ARG A 62 49.86 -53.05 47.09
CA ARG A 62 50.35 -52.76 45.73
C ARG A 62 49.17 -52.59 44.78
N GLU A 63 48.22 -53.51 44.84
CA GLU A 63 47.02 -53.50 44.01
C GLU A 63 46.14 -52.29 44.32
N HIS A 64 46.05 -51.91 45.60
CA HIS A 64 45.37 -50.69 46.03
C HIS A 64 46.03 -49.41 45.46
N LYS A 65 47.37 -49.35 45.41
CA LYS A 65 48.09 -48.23 44.78
C LYS A 65 47.82 -48.15 43.28
N LEU A 66 47.76 -49.30 42.59
CA LEU A 66 47.41 -49.38 41.17
C LEU A 66 45.98 -48.90 40.92
N LEU A 67 45.01 -49.31 41.75
CA LEU A 67 43.63 -48.84 41.67
C LEU A 67 43.55 -47.31 41.83
N LEU A 68 44.26 -46.73 42.80
CA LEU A 68 44.29 -45.28 43.01
C LEU A 68 44.86 -44.55 41.79
N ALA A 69 45.89 -45.11 41.14
CA ALA A 69 46.44 -44.55 39.90
C ALA A 69 45.43 -44.60 38.74
N HIS A 70 44.71 -45.71 38.56
CA HIS A 70 43.65 -45.83 37.56
C HIS A 70 42.50 -44.85 37.82
N LEU A 71 42.07 -44.70 39.07
CA LEU A 71 41.02 -43.74 39.45
C LEU A 71 41.45 -42.29 39.24
N ALA A 72 42.70 -41.94 39.54
CA ALA A 72 43.24 -40.61 39.28
C ALA A 72 43.24 -40.31 37.77
N ARG A 73 43.66 -41.28 36.94
CA ARG A 73 43.62 -41.17 35.47
C ARG A 73 42.18 -41.00 34.96
N LEU A 74 41.25 -41.81 35.45
CA LEU A 74 39.83 -41.73 35.08
C LEU A 74 39.23 -40.37 35.40
N ARG A 75 39.45 -39.86 36.63
CA ARG A 75 38.98 -38.53 37.04
C ARG A 75 39.54 -37.41 36.17
N GLY A 76 40.83 -37.50 35.83
CA GLY A 76 41.49 -36.53 34.94
C GLY A 76 40.89 -36.54 33.54
N LEU A 77 40.68 -37.71 32.95
CA LEU A 77 40.07 -37.86 31.63
C LEU A 77 38.60 -37.41 31.62
N ASN A 78 37.82 -37.77 32.65
CA ASN A 78 36.43 -37.36 32.78
C ASN A 78 36.29 -35.83 32.89
N ARG A 79 37.15 -35.18 33.69
CA ARG A 79 37.18 -33.71 33.78
C ARG A 79 37.50 -33.07 32.42
N LYS A 80 38.46 -33.61 31.66
CA LYS A 80 38.79 -33.14 30.32
C LYS A 80 37.60 -33.26 29.36
N ALA A 81 36.89 -34.40 29.37
CA ALA A 81 35.70 -34.60 28.55
C ALA A 81 34.59 -33.60 28.90
N ILE A 82 34.31 -33.37 30.18
CA ILE A 82 33.30 -32.38 30.62
C ILE A 82 33.68 -30.96 30.16
N LEU A 83 34.95 -30.58 30.26
CA LEU A 83 35.42 -29.28 29.79
C LEU A 83 35.28 -29.15 28.26
N GLY A 84 35.58 -30.22 27.51
CA GLY A 84 35.36 -30.27 26.07
C GLY A 84 33.89 -30.03 25.70
N VAL A 85 32.97 -30.74 26.35
CA VAL A 85 31.52 -30.55 26.13
C VAL A 85 31.07 -29.12 26.44
N ARG A 86 31.63 -28.48 27.47
CA ARG A 86 31.31 -27.08 27.78
C ARG A 86 31.83 -26.13 26.72
N ALA A 87 33.05 -26.35 26.23
CA ALA A 87 33.65 -25.56 25.15
C ALA A 87 32.82 -25.67 23.87
N THR A 88 32.50 -26.89 23.43
CA THR A 88 31.69 -27.08 22.22
C THR A 88 30.29 -26.48 22.36
N LYS A 89 29.67 -26.57 23.54
CA LYS A 89 28.38 -25.91 23.81
C LYS A 89 28.49 -24.39 23.68
N GLN A 90 29.55 -23.79 24.21
CA GLN A 90 29.78 -22.36 24.12
C GLN A 90 30.00 -21.93 22.66
N GLU A 91 30.87 -22.62 21.93
CA GLU A 91 31.14 -22.35 20.51
C GLU A 91 29.87 -22.45 19.66
N THR A 92 29.06 -23.49 19.86
CA THR A 92 27.78 -23.63 19.12
C THR A 92 26.76 -22.56 19.49
N ALA A 93 26.76 -22.08 20.74
CA ALA A 93 25.88 -21.00 21.17
C ALA A 93 26.29 -19.65 20.57
N GLU A 94 27.58 -19.36 20.51
CA GLU A 94 28.14 -18.15 19.87
C GLU A 94 27.86 -18.14 18.37
N ALA A 95 28.14 -19.24 17.68
CA ALA A 95 27.85 -19.37 16.25
C ALA A 95 26.34 -19.22 15.96
N ARG A 96 25.48 -19.76 16.84
CA ARG A 96 24.03 -19.58 16.73
C ARG A 96 23.62 -18.12 16.91
N GLN A 97 24.17 -17.42 17.91
CA GLN A 97 23.89 -16.00 18.14
C GLN A 97 24.29 -15.14 16.93
N GLU A 98 25.43 -15.43 16.31
CA GLU A 98 25.87 -14.76 15.09
C GLU A 98 24.88 -14.99 13.94
N VAL A 99 24.45 -16.24 13.72
CA VAL A 99 23.44 -16.56 12.70
C VAL A 99 22.12 -15.82 12.95
N ASP A 100 21.66 -15.78 14.20
CA ASP A 100 20.43 -15.08 14.57
C ASP A 100 20.55 -13.57 14.32
N ALA A 101 21.70 -12.97 14.63
CA ALA A 101 21.98 -11.56 14.36
C ALA A 101 22.02 -11.23 12.86
N LEU A 102 22.69 -12.06 12.06
CA LEU A 102 22.72 -11.91 10.60
C LEU A 102 21.33 -12.10 9.98
N HIS A 103 20.53 -13.04 10.50
CA HIS A 103 19.17 -13.25 10.04
C HIS A 103 18.28 -12.02 10.30
N LEU A 104 18.43 -11.37 11.46
CA LEU A 104 17.73 -10.13 11.74
C LEU A 104 18.15 -9.00 10.78
N GLN A 105 19.44 -8.85 10.50
CA GLN A 105 19.94 -7.87 9.53
C GLN A 105 19.38 -8.13 8.12
N LEU A 106 19.33 -9.38 7.69
CA LEU A 106 18.74 -9.76 6.41
C LEU A 106 17.24 -9.39 6.35
N GLN A 107 16.48 -9.65 7.42
CA GLN A 107 15.06 -9.26 7.48
C GLN A 107 14.86 -7.74 7.38
N ASN A 108 15.74 -6.95 8.01
CA ASN A 108 15.70 -5.49 7.90
C ASN A 108 15.93 -5.03 6.45
N LEU A 109 16.95 -5.59 5.78
CA LEU A 109 17.23 -5.27 4.38
C LEU A 109 16.09 -5.68 3.44
N ASP A 110 15.48 -6.84 3.67
CA ASP A 110 14.30 -7.30 2.94
C ASP A 110 13.12 -6.33 3.10
N TYR A 111 12.92 -5.81 4.30
CA TYR A 111 11.88 -4.82 4.56
C TYR A 111 12.17 -3.51 3.81
N GLU A 112 13.39 -2.98 3.93
CA GLU A 112 13.82 -1.78 3.22
C GLU A 112 13.67 -1.94 1.70
N GLN A 113 14.07 -3.09 1.14
CA GLN A 113 13.92 -3.38 -0.28
C GLN A 113 12.45 -3.37 -0.71
N ARG A 114 11.55 -4.01 0.05
CA ARG A 114 10.12 -4.03 -0.26
C ARG A 114 9.52 -2.62 -0.16
N HIS A 115 9.92 -1.85 0.84
CA HIS A 115 9.48 -0.46 1.01
C HIS A 115 9.89 0.40 -0.18
N LEU A 116 11.18 0.42 -0.54
CA LEU A 116 11.69 1.18 -1.68
C LEU A 116 11.06 0.75 -3.00
N ARG A 117 10.86 -0.56 -3.22
CA ARG A 117 10.14 -1.06 -4.41
C ARG A 117 8.69 -0.55 -4.45
N GLY A 118 8.03 -0.48 -3.30
CA GLY A 118 6.68 0.08 -3.20
C GLY A 118 6.65 1.57 -3.55
N GLU A 119 7.62 2.35 -3.06
CA GLU A 119 7.74 3.77 -3.39
C GLU A 119 8.06 3.99 -4.87
N ILE A 120 8.98 3.21 -5.45
CA ILE A 120 9.29 3.27 -6.89
C ILE A 120 8.03 2.96 -7.71
N ALA A 121 7.30 1.89 -7.39
CA ALA A 121 6.07 1.55 -8.09
C ALA A 121 5.00 2.65 -7.96
N ALA A 122 4.91 3.31 -6.80
CA ALA A 122 4.00 4.44 -6.62
C ALA A 122 4.41 5.66 -7.46
N CYS A 123 5.71 5.94 -7.58
CA CYS A 123 6.23 6.99 -8.45
C CYS A 123 6.04 6.67 -9.93
N GLU A 124 6.28 5.42 -10.36
CA GLU A 124 6.12 4.98 -11.74
C GLU A 124 4.65 4.97 -12.19
N ASN A 125 3.74 4.56 -11.30
CA ASN A 125 2.31 4.56 -11.56
C ASN A 125 1.65 5.94 -11.38
N TYR A 126 2.43 6.98 -11.09
CA TYR A 126 1.86 8.32 -10.97
C TYR A 126 1.29 8.77 -12.33
N GLU A 127 -0.02 8.90 -12.39
CA GLU A 127 -0.71 9.33 -13.60
C GLU A 127 -0.59 10.85 -13.78
N HIS A 128 0.33 11.25 -14.65
CA HIS A 128 0.50 12.67 -14.98
C HIS A 128 -0.66 13.17 -15.85
N ARG A 129 -1.33 14.25 -15.42
CA ARG A 129 -2.48 14.86 -16.12
C ARG A 129 -2.20 15.28 -17.57
N TYR A 130 -0.94 15.55 -17.94
CA TYR A 130 -0.63 15.92 -19.32
C TYR A 130 -0.75 14.75 -20.30
N ARG A 131 -0.67 13.49 -19.83
CA ARG A 131 -0.82 12.30 -20.68
C ARG A 131 -2.25 12.08 -21.16
N THR A 132 -3.24 12.58 -20.41
CA THR A 132 -4.66 12.51 -20.77
C THR A 132 -5.16 13.74 -21.52
N LEU A 133 -4.31 14.75 -21.72
CA LEU A 133 -4.69 15.97 -22.41
C LEU A 133 -4.79 15.71 -23.92
N PRO A 134 -5.89 16.08 -24.60
CA PRO A 134 -5.98 15.98 -26.04
C PRO A 134 -5.11 17.07 -26.67
N LEU A 135 -3.91 16.68 -27.08
CA LEU A 135 -2.91 17.51 -27.76
C LEU A 135 -2.93 17.20 -29.25
N ILE A 136 -2.64 18.20 -30.10
CA ILE A 136 -2.37 17.99 -31.52
C ILE A 136 -1.26 16.93 -31.70
N PRO A 137 -1.37 16.00 -32.69
CA PRO A 137 -0.34 15.02 -32.99
C PRO A 137 1.03 15.67 -33.27
N VAL A 138 2.11 14.95 -32.98
CA VAL A 138 3.48 15.49 -33.11
C VAL A 138 3.76 15.96 -34.54
N ASP A 139 3.36 15.18 -35.55
CA ASP A 139 3.61 15.51 -36.96
C ASP A 139 2.94 16.82 -37.39
N ALA A 140 1.70 17.05 -36.93
CA ALA A 140 0.97 18.28 -37.21
C ALA A 140 1.59 19.48 -36.48
N PHE A 141 2.03 19.30 -35.23
CA PHE A 141 2.71 20.35 -34.49
C PHE A 141 4.06 20.74 -35.14
N LEU A 142 4.85 19.77 -35.58
CA LEU A 142 6.13 20.03 -36.25
C LEU A 142 5.99 20.64 -37.64
N ALA A 143 4.85 20.41 -38.31
CA ALA A 143 4.55 21.08 -39.57
C ALA A 143 4.36 22.60 -39.37
N ASP A 144 3.69 22.99 -38.28
CA ASP A 144 3.44 24.40 -37.95
C ASP A 144 4.65 25.05 -37.24
N HIS A 145 5.42 24.26 -36.47
CA HIS A 145 6.56 24.70 -35.67
C HIS A 145 7.83 23.88 -35.96
N PRO A 146 8.48 24.07 -37.13
CA PRO A 146 9.67 23.32 -37.51
C PRO A 146 10.89 23.61 -36.60
N GLU A 147 10.90 24.73 -35.86
CA GLU A 147 11.95 25.08 -34.89
C GLU A 147 12.15 24.04 -33.78
N HIS A 148 11.13 23.24 -33.48
CA HIS A 148 11.18 22.22 -32.43
C HIS A 148 11.58 20.82 -32.93
N ALA A 149 11.89 20.67 -34.22
CA ALA A 149 12.24 19.37 -34.81
C ALA A 149 13.53 18.75 -34.24
N THR A 150 14.45 19.58 -33.73
CA THR A 150 15.71 19.14 -33.11
C THR A 150 15.66 19.12 -31.58
N SER A 151 14.54 19.49 -30.97
CA SER A 151 14.38 19.55 -29.51
C SER A 151 14.25 18.15 -28.89
N SER A 152 14.55 18.05 -27.60
CA SER A 152 14.29 16.83 -26.82
C SER A 152 12.79 16.52 -26.76
N ASP A 153 12.40 15.24 -26.66
CA ASP A 153 11.00 14.82 -26.52
C ASP A 153 10.27 15.53 -25.35
N HIS A 154 10.99 15.76 -24.26
CA HIS A 154 10.48 16.51 -23.12
C HIS A 154 10.17 17.97 -23.46
N GLU A 155 11.11 18.65 -24.14
CA GLU A 155 10.97 20.04 -24.56
C GLU A 155 9.86 20.19 -25.60
N LEU A 156 9.78 19.26 -26.55
CA LEU A 156 8.73 19.20 -27.56
C LEU A 156 7.35 19.01 -26.91
N THR A 157 7.25 18.16 -25.89
CA THR A 157 5.99 17.97 -25.14
C THR A 157 5.58 19.25 -24.39
N ILE A 158 6.53 19.97 -23.78
CA ILE A 158 6.26 21.26 -23.12
C ILE A 158 5.78 22.29 -24.14
N ALA A 159 6.47 22.43 -25.27
CA ALA A 159 6.11 23.37 -26.33
C ALA A 159 4.70 23.10 -26.88
N ARG A 160 4.36 21.81 -27.10
CA ARG A 160 3.02 21.38 -27.50
C ARG A 160 1.94 21.77 -26.49
N ILE A 161 2.19 21.56 -25.19
CA ILE A 161 1.25 21.94 -24.13
C ILE A 161 1.05 23.46 -24.08
N GLN A 162 2.13 24.23 -24.26
CA GLN A 162 2.05 25.70 -24.27
C GLN A 162 1.26 26.20 -25.48
N HIS A 163 1.47 25.64 -26.66
CA HIS A 163 0.71 25.95 -27.86
C HIS A 163 -0.79 25.68 -27.65
N GLU A 164 -1.16 24.49 -27.17
CA GLU A 164 -2.56 24.17 -26.85
C GLU A 164 -3.17 25.12 -25.82
N HIS A 165 -2.39 25.49 -24.80
CA HIS A 165 -2.84 26.44 -23.79
C HIS A 165 -3.17 27.80 -24.42
N THR A 166 -2.28 28.35 -25.26
CA THR A 166 -2.52 29.61 -25.96
C THR A 166 -3.72 29.54 -26.91
N ALA A 167 -3.87 28.42 -27.64
CA ALA A 167 -5.00 28.20 -28.54
C ALA A 167 -6.33 28.17 -27.76
N ARG A 168 -6.37 27.46 -26.62
CA ARG A 168 -7.58 27.40 -25.76
C ARG A 168 -7.91 28.74 -25.12
N GLN A 169 -6.90 29.52 -24.72
CA GLN A 169 -7.12 30.86 -24.20
C GLN A 169 -7.76 31.76 -25.28
N ALA A 170 -7.21 31.76 -26.49
CA ALA A 170 -7.76 32.53 -27.61
C ALA A 170 -9.21 32.11 -27.94
N LEU A 171 -9.51 30.80 -27.93
CA LEU A 171 -10.86 30.30 -28.13
C LEU A 171 -11.84 30.74 -27.03
N GLU A 172 -11.41 30.73 -25.77
CA GLU A 172 -12.25 31.18 -24.65
C GLU A 172 -12.48 32.70 -24.71
N GLU A 173 -11.48 33.50 -25.09
CA GLU A 173 -11.64 34.94 -25.34
C GLU A 173 -12.64 35.22 -26.47
N GLN A 174 -12.54 34.50 -27.58
CA GLN A 174 -13.49 34.59 -28.69
C GLN A 174 -14.90 34.20 -28.25
N ARG A 175 -15.03 33.10 -27.49
CA ARG A 175 -16.31 32.66 -26.92
C ARG A 175 -16.91 33.74 -26.03
N GLN A 176 -16.13 34.35 -25.13
CA GLN A 176 -16.60 35.43 -24.27
C GLN A 176 -17.02 36.66 -25.07
N ARG A 177 -16.26 37.03 -26.11
CA ARG A 177 -16.63 38.12 -27.02
C ARG A 177 -17.96 37.85 -27.72
N LEU A 178 -18.15 36.65 -28.27
CA LEU A 178 -19.38 36.25 -28.93
C LEU A 178 -20.56 36.19 -27.95
N LEU A 179 -20.34 35.72 -26.72
CA LEU A 179 -21.37 35.74 -25.67
C LEU A 179 -21.81 37.17 -25.35
N ARG A 180 -20.88 38.11 -25.19
CA ARG A 180 -21.21 39.53 -24.97
C ARG A 180 -22.00 40.12 -26.14
N GLN A 181 -21.61 39.81 -27.38
CA GLN A 181 -22.34 40.23 -28.58
C GLN A 181 -23.76 39.64 -28.62
N LYS A 182 -23.89 38.34 -28.32
CA LYS A 182 -25.20 37.67 -28.23
C LYS A 182 -26.10 38.34 -27.20
N GLU A 183 -25.59 38.62 -26.01
CA GLU A 183 -26.37 39.31 -24.98
C GLU A 183 -26.75 40.74 -25.38
N ALA A 184 -25.85 41.47 -26.04
CA ALA A 184 -26.16 42.81 -26.56
C ALA A 184 -27.29 42.77 -27.59
N LEU A 185 -27.23 41.84 -28.54
CA LEU A 185 -28.28 41.64 -29.56
C LEU A 185 -29.61 41.18 -28.94
N LEU A 186 -29.57 40.34 -27.89
CA LEU A 186 -30.77 39.94 -27.17
C LEU A 186 -31.42 41.14 -26.46
N ARG A 187 -30.64 42.02 -25.84
CA ARG A 187 -31.13 43.27 -25.23
C ARG A 187 -31.72 44.21 -26.29
N GLU A 188 -31.03 44.38 -27.42
CA GLU A 188 -31.53 45.19 -28.54
C GLU A 188 -32.84 44.64 -29.11
N THR A 189 -32.91 43.31 -29.30
CA THR A 189 -34.13 42.65 -29.79
C THR A 189 -35.28 42.76 -28.78
N ALA A 190 -34.99 42.63 -27.48
CA ALA A 190 -35.99 42.84 -26.43
C ALA A 190 -36.49 44.30 -26.41
N GLY A 191 -35.59 45.28 -26.51
CA GLY A 191 -35.94 46.69 -26.61
C GLY A 191 -36.82 46.99 -27.83
N LYS A 192 -36.44 46.48 -29.01
CA LYS A 192 -37.27 46.62 -30.24
C LYS A 192 -38.64 45.96 -30.10
N LYS A 193 -38.73 44.81 -29.42
CA LYS A 193 -40.02 44.16 -29.13
C LYS A 193 -40.89 45.01 -28.21
N GLU A 194 -40.31 45.64 -27.19
CA GLU A 194 -41.03 46.56 -26.31
C GLU A 194 -41.49 47.82 -27.07
N GLU A 195 -40.64 48.39 -27.94
CA GLU A 195 -41.00 49.51 -28.81
C GLU A 195 -42.12 49.15 -29.78
N LEU A 196 -42.05 47.99 -30.43
CA LEU A 196 -43.13 47.47 -31.27
C LEU A 196 -44.43 47.29 -30.47
N GLY A 197 -44.36 46.74 -29.26
CA GLY A 197 -45.53 46.63 -28.39
C GLY A 197 -46.14 47.99 -27.99
N LYS A 198 -45.32 49.03 -27.82
CA LYS A 198 -45.81 50.41 -27.61
C LYS A 198 -46.47 50.95 -28.88
N LEU A 199 -45.86 50.75 -30.04
CA LEU A 199 -46.39 51.20 -31.32
C LEU A 199 -47.73 50.52 -31.64
N ASP A 200 -47.84 49.21 -31.41
CA ASP A 200 -49.09 48.45 -31.53
C ASP A 200 -50.18 49.04 -30.62
N ALA A 201 -49.85 49.37 -29.37
CA ALA A 201 -50.78 50.00 -28.45
C ALA A 201 -51.20 51.42 -28.89
N GLU A 202 -50.31 52.19 -29.52
CA GLU A 202 -50.62 53.50 -30.10
C GLU A 202 -51.52 53.39 -31.33
N ILE A 203 -51.27 52.40 -32.20
CA ILE A 203 -52.10 52.12 -33.37
C ILE A 203 -53.51 51.71 -32.92
N GLU A 204 -53.65 50.83 -31.93
CA GLU A 204 -54.95 50.45 -31.38
C GLU A 204 -55.73 51.66 -30.83
N LYS A 205 -55.05 52.58 -30.14
CA LYS A 205 -55.64 53.86 -29.70
C LYS A 205 -56.06 54.74 -30.88
N TRP A 206 -55.25 54.82 -31.93
CA TRP A 206 -55.59 55.60 -33.11
C TRP A 206 -56.76 54.99 -33.89
N VAL A 207 -56.78 53.67 -34.08
CA VAL A 207 -57.88 52.96 -34.75
C VAL A 207 -59.18 53.09 -33.97
N SER A 208 -59.17 52.89 -32.65
CA SER A 208 -60.35 53.09 -31.81
C SER A 208 -60.84 54.56 -31.84
N GLY A 209 -59.92 55.52 -31.79
CA GLY A 209 -60.24 56.94 -31.98
C GLY A 209 -60.86 57.24 -33.35
N GLN A 210 -60.32 56.66 -34.42
CA GLN A 210 -60.86 56.77 -35.78
C GLN A 210 -62.27 56.17 -35.86
N GLN A 211 -62.48 54.98 -35.30
CA GLN A 211 -63.80 54.33 -35.24
C GLN A 211 -64.82 55.21 -34.50
N ALA A 212 -64.42 55.85 -33.39
CA ALA A 212 -65.28 56.78 -32.66
C ALA A 212 -65.65 58.02 -33.50
N VAL A 213 -64.68 58.61 -34.20
CA VAL A 213 -64.95 59.74 -35.11
C VAL A 213 -65.86 59.31 -36.26
N ARG A 214 -65.62 58.14 -36.84
CA ARG A 214 -66.45 57.58 -37.93
C ARG A 214 -67.87 57.33 -37.47
N ALA A 215 -68.07 56.74 -36.29
CA ALA A 215 -69.38 56.57 -35.68
C ALA A 215 -70.10 57.90 -35.41
N LEU A 216 -69.38 58.97 -35.02
CA LEU A 216 -69.95 60.30 -34.86
C LEU A 216 -70.37 60.92 -36.20
N LEU A 217 -69.58 60.74 -37.26
CA LEU A 217 -69.91 61.21 -38.61
C LEU A 217 -71.09 60.42 -39.19
N ASP A 218 -71.08 59.10 -39.10
CA ASP A 218 -72.20 58.25 -39.54
C ASP A 218 -73.47 58.60 -38.76
N ALA A 219 -73.38 58.85 -37.45
CA ALA A 219 -74.51 59.32 -36.64
C ALA A 219 -74.97 60.74 -37.01
N HIS A 220 -74.06 61.63 -37.43
CA HIS A 220 -74.40 62.94 -37.96
C HIS A 220 -75.13 62.83 -39.30
N ASP A 221 -74.62 62.00 -40.21
CA ASP A 221 -75.25 61.71 -41.51
C ASP A 221 -76.64 61.10 -41.32
N HIS A 222 -76.79 60.14 -40.39
CA HIS A 222 -78.10 59.60 -40.02
C HIS A 222 -79.04 60.67 -39.45
N ARG A 223 -78.56 61.60 -38.62
CA ARG A 223 -79.38 62.72 -38.13
C ARG A 223 -79.76 63.70 -39.24
N LEU A 224 -78.91 63.91 -40.23
CA LEU A 224 -79.24 64.74 -41.40
C LEU A 224 -80.32 64.06 -42.26
N VAL A 225 -80.24 62.74 -42.45
CA VAL A 225 -81.29 61.96 -43.12
C VAL A 225 -82.60 62.01 -42.33
N GLU A 226 -82.58 61.77 -41.01
CA GLU A 226 -83.78 61.88 -40.16
C GLU A 226 -84.34 63.30 -40.09
N ALA A 227 -83.50 64.34 -40.15
CA ALA A 227 -83.93 65.72 -40.20
C ALA A 227 -84.59 66.05 -41.55
N GLY A 228 -84.05 65.53 -42.66
CA GLY A 228 -84.68 65.60 -43.98
C GLY A 228 -86.02 64.88 -44.05
N GLU A 229 -86.12 63.66 -43.49
CA GLU A 229 -87.37 62.91 -43.40
C GLU A 229 -88.41 63.59 -42.49
N LYS A 230 -87.97 64.28 -41.42
CA LYS A 230 -88.84 65.08 -40.54
C LYS A 230 -89.28 66.40 -41.18
N GLU A 231 -88.45 67.04 -42.00
CA GLU A 231 -88.89 68.17 -42.83
C GLU A 231 -89.89 67.73 -43.89
N GLU A 232 -89.69 66.58 -44.56
CA GLU A 232 -90.68 66.03 -45.50
C GLU A 232 -91.99 65.62 -44.79
N ALA A 233 -91.92 64.98 -43.62
CA ALA A 233 -93.09 64.61 -42.83
C ALA A 233 -93.80 65.82 -42.19
N GLY A 234 -93.05 66.85 -41.79
CA GLY A 234 -93.59 68.12 -41.30
C GLY A 234 -94.30 68.90 -42.41
N THR A 235 -93.74 68.91 -43.61
CA THR A 235 -94.38 69.50 -44.80
C THR A 235 -95.65 68.73 -45.18
N ALA A 236 -95.64 67.39 -45.10
CA ALA A 236 -96.81 66.55 -45.34
C ALA A 236 -97.92 66.72 -44.28
N ALA A 237 -97.57 66.84 -42.99
CA ALA A 237 -98.52 67.10 -41.91
C ALA A 237 -99.12 68.52 -41.97
N GLN A 238 -98.33 69.51 -42.40
CA GLN A 238 -98.80 70.88 -42.59
C GLN A 238 -99.74 71.01 -43.82
N THR A 239 -99.57 70.16 -44.85
CA THR A 239 -100.57 70.02 -45.92
C THR A 239 -101.85 69.27 -45.50
N ALA A 240 -101.78 68.39 -44.49
CA ALA A 240 -102.95 67.66 -43.97
C ALA A 240 -103.79 68.49 -42.98
N SER A 241 -103.18 69.39 -42.20
CA SER A 241 -103.90 70.25 -41.24
C SER A 241 -104.64 71.44 -41.86
N MET A 242 -104.48 71.72 -43.17
CA MET A 242 -105.28 72.72 -43.90
C MET A 242 -106.50 72.14 -44.63
N ALA A 243 -106.80 70.85 -44.47
CA ALA A 243 -107.88 70.14 -45.18
C ALA A 243 -109.06 69.70 -44.26
N THR A 244 -109.19 70.25 -43.06
CA THR A 244 -110.41 70.11 -42.22
C THR A 244 -110.68 71.42 -41.50
#